data_AF-A0A7J0FZP6-F1
#
_entry.id   AF-A0A7J0FZP6-F1
#
_cell.length_a   1.000
_cell.length_b   1.000
_cell.length_c   1.000
_cell.angle_alpha   90.00
_cell.angle_beta   90.00
_cell.angle_gamma   90.00
#
_symmetry.space_group_name_H-M   'P 1'
#
loop_
_entity.id
_entity.type
_entity.pdbx_description
1 polymer ?
#
loop_
_entity_poly.entity_id
_entity_poly.type
_entity_poly.pdbx_seq_one_letter_code
_entity_poly.pdbx_strand_id
1 'polypeptide(L)'
;MRRSSSRKGQTNSTASNNSLAPDLFRSASGKAATKEMERIDGLFYTYANNSSGMIEPEGIETLCSDLEVEHTDVRILMLAWKMKAEKQAYFTQEEWRRGLKALRADTITKLKKALPELEKEISFPDFDNYDSELAWPLILDNFVDWMKAKQG
;
A
#
# COMPACT_ATOMS: atom_id res chain seq x y z
N MET A 1 -55.29 47.93 45.56
CA MET A 1 -55.56 46.62 46.18
C MET A 1 -54.86 45.52 45.35
N ARG A 2 -54.28 44.53 46.06
CA ARG A 2 -53.87 43.15 45.68
C ARG A 2 -54.64 42.57 44.47
N ARG A 3 -54.16 41.65 43.60
CA ARG A 3 -53.14 40.57 43.66
C ARG A 3 -52.99 39.92 42.26
N SER A 4 -51.75 39.61 41.88
CA SER A 4 -51.19 38.38 41.24
C SER A 4 -51.98 37.44 40.30
N SER A 5 -51.17 36.89 39.36
CA SER A 5 -50.98 35.47 38.94
C SER A 5 -51.61 34.89 37.64
N SER A 6 -50.70 34.55 36.71
CA SER A 6 -50.46 33.19 36.12
C SER A 6 -50.89 32.85 34.68
N ARG A 7 -49.85 32.51 33.88
CA ARG A 7 -49.71 31.41 32.89
C ARG A 7 -50.53 31.36 31.58
N LYS A 8 -49.78 31.19 30.45
CA LYS A 8 -49.67 29.97 29.58
C LYS A 8 -49.80 30.20 28.06
N GLY A 9 -48.78 29.73 27.31
CA GLY A 9 -48.80 29.22 25.90
C GLY A 9 -49.10 30.20 24.76
N GLN A 10 -48.60 30.06 23.53
CA GLN A 10 -47.87 28.99 22.86
C GLN A 10 -47.16 29.53 21.58
N THR A 11 -46.02 28.90 21.27
CA THR A 11 -45.50 28.52 19.93
C THR A 11 -45.22 29.58 18.86
N ASN A 12 -43.93 29.69 18.50
CA ASN A 12 -43.55 29.50 17.09
C ASN A 12 -42.26 28.68 17.02
N SER A 13 -42.35 27.59 16.25
CA SER A 13 -41.31 26.60 16.04
C SER A 13 -40.34 27.08 14.97
N THR A 14 -39.04 27.12 15.30
CA THR A 14 -37.96 26.97 14.31
C THR A 14 -37.10 25.80 14.77
N ALA A 15 -37.31 24.66 14.12
CA ALA A 15 -36.54 23.46 14.35
C ALA A 15 -35.09 23.70 13.91
N SER A 16 -34.17 23.76 14.88
CA SER A 16 -32.74 23.60 14.64
C SER A 16 -32.48 22.15 14.27
N ASN A 17 -32.33 21.89 12.97
CA ASN A 17 -31.78 20.64 12.48
C ASN A 17 -30.30 20.55 12.88
N ASN A 18 -30.04 19.90 14.02
CA ASN A 18 -28.69 19.49 14.41
C ASN A 18 -28.19 18.38 13.48
N SER A 19 -27.51 18.75 12.39
CA SER A 19 -26.68 17.84 11.62
C SER A 19 -25.27 17.76 12.24
N LEU A 20 -25.15 17.09 13.40
CA LEU A 20 -23.87 16.80 14.07
C LEU A 20 -23.16 15.54 13.51
N ALA A 21 -23.81 14.84 12.57
CA ALA A 21 -23.30 13.60 12.00
C ALA A 21 -22.04 13.73 11.11
N PRO A 22 -21.84 14.75 10.25
CA PRO A 22 -20.73 14.73 9.31
C PRO A 22 -19.36 14.91 9.98
N ASP A 23 -19.28 15.63 11.10
CA ASP A 23 -18.02 15.89 11.80
C ASP A 23 -17.50 14.68 12.58
N LEU A 24 -18.38 13.84 13.12
CA LEU A 24 -17.99 12.61 13.84
C LEU A 24 -17.42 11.55 12.90
N PHE A 25 -18.03 11.36 11.74
CA PHE A 25 -17.53 10.41 10.73
C PHE A 25 -16.19 10.87 10.13
N ARG A 26 -16.02 12.17 9.89
CA ARG A 26 -14.75 12.73 9.41
C ARG A 26 -13.64 12.60 10.46
N SER A 27 -13.96 12.80 11.74
CA SER A 27 -13.01 12.65 12.85
C SER A 27 -12.60 11.19 13.09
N ALA A 28 -13.53 10.25 12.99
CA ALA A 28 -13.24 8.82 13.14
C ALA A 28 -12.34 8.28 12.02
N SER A 29 -12.59 8.69 10.76
CA SER A 29 -11.76 8.30 9.62
C SER A 29 -10.33 8.84 9.72
N GLY A 30 -10.15 10.05 10.25
CA GLY A 30 -8.82 10.62 10.50
C GLY A 30 -8.03 9.79 11.52
N LYS A 31 -8.65 9.46 12.66
CA LYS A 31 -8.02 8.65 13.71
C LYS A 31 -7.62 7.25 13.24
N ALA A 32 -8.43 6.63 12.39
CA ALA A 32 -8.12 5.31 11.84
C ALA A 32 -6.88 5.35 10.92
N ALA A 33 -6.77 6.37 10.07
CA ALA A 33 -5.61 6.56 9.19
C ALA A 33 -4.33 6.83 9.99
N THR A 34 -4.39 7.57 11.10
CA THR A 34 -3.23 7.79 11.98
C THR A 34 -2.75 6.48 12.60
N LYS A 35 -3.67 5.67 13.15
CA LYS A 35 -3.35 4.35 13.72
C LYS A 35 -2.85 3.34 12.68
N GLU A 36 -3.28 3.45 11.44
CA GLU A 36 -2.72 2.65 10.34
C GLU A 36 -1.26 3.04 10.09
N MET A 37 -0.97 4.33 9.97
CA MET A 37 0.39 4.82 9.77
C MET A 37 1.32 4.41 10.92
N GLU A 38 0.87 4.54 12.18
CA GLU A 38 1.64 4.11 13.36
C GLU A 38 1.99 2.61 13.31
N ARG A 39 1.09 1.76 12.82
CA ARG A 39 1.35 0.32 12.67
C ARG A 39 2.30 0.01 11.52
N ILE A 40 2.17 0.74 10.40
CA ILE A 40 3.11 0.65 9.28
C ILE A 40 4.53 1.04 9.73
N ASP A 41 4.65 2.11 10.51
CA ASP A 41 5.93 2.56 11.09
C ASP A 41 6.47 1.57 12.10
N GLY A 42 5.62 1.06 12.99
CA GLY A 42 6.00 0.03 13.95
C GLY A 42 6.60 -1.19 13.26
N LEU A 43 6.00 -1.64 12.16
CA LEU A 43 6.51 -2.74 11.35
C LEU A 43 7.80 -2.37 10.58
N PHE A 44 7.98 -1.12 10.16
CA PHE A 44 9.25 -0.68 9.56
C PHE A 44 10.41 -0.87 10.55
N TYR A 45 10.21 -0.43 11.79
CA TYR A 45 11.24 -0.47 12.82
C TYR A 45 11.55 -1.87 13.36
N THR A 46 10.77 -2.90 13.01
CA THR A 46 11.18 -4.29 13.31
C THR A 46 12.30 -4.78 12.40
N TYR A 47 12.46 -4.19 11.22
CA TYR A 47 13.46 -4.59 10.21
C TYR A 47 14.54 -3.53 9.99
N ALA A 48 14.31 -2.28 10.41
CA ALA A 48 15.23 -1.19 10.19
C ALA A 48 16.46 -1.27 11.11
N ASN A 49 17.61 -0.90 10.57
CA ASN A 49 18.82 -0.67 11.34
C ASN A 49 18.71 0.65 12.13
N ASN A 50 18.97 0.60 13.44
CA ASN A 50 18.86 1.76 14.33
C ASN A 50 19.80 2.93 13.98
N SER A 51 20.95 2.63 13.37
CA SER A 51 21.97 3.63 13.05
C SER A 51 21.68 4.34 11.73
N SER A 52 21.25 3.60 10.70
CA SER A 52 20.99 4.17 9.38
C SER A 52 19.54 4.61 9.17
N GLY A 53 18.61 4.14 10.01
CA GLY A 53 17.18 4.42 9.87
C GLY A 53 16.55 3.79 8.62
N MET A 54 17.21 2.79 8.03
CA MET A 54 16.78 2.09 6.82
C MET A 54 16.70 0.59 7.07
N ILE A 55 15.85 -0.10 6.30
CA ILE A 55 15.93 -1.55 6.18
C ILE A 55 17.10 -1.83 5.24
N GLU A 56 18.13 -2.49 5.76
CA GLU A 56 19.35 -2.88 5.04
C GLU A 56 19.25 -4.36 4.61
N PRO A 57 20.23 -4.93 3.87
CA PRO A 57 20.14 -6.31 3.38
C PRO A 57 19.78 -7.33 4.47
N GLU A 58 20.33 -7.21 5.67
CA GLU A 58 20.04 -8.10 6.81
C GLU A 58 18.57 -7.98 7.29
N GLY A 59 18.04 -6.77 7.26
CA GLY A 59 16.62 -6.50 7.53
C GLY A 59 15.71 -7.06 6.44
N ILE A 60 16.13 -7.01 5.18
CA ILE A 60 15.42 -7.62 4.05
C ILE A 60 15.41 -9.15 4.17
N GLU A 61 16.51 -9.77 4.57
CA GLU A 61 16.57 -11.22 4.82
C GLU A 61 15.58 -11.64 5.91
N THR A 62 15.54 -10.88 7.01
CA THR A 62 14.58 -11.10 8.10
C THR A 62 13.14 -10.94 7.63
N LEU A 63 12.85 -9.88 6.86
CA LEU A 63 11.55 -9.65 6.25
C LEU A 63 11.14 -10.81 5.33
N CYS A 64 12.04 -11.31 4.48
CA CYS A 64 11.76 -12.43 3.58
C CYS A 64 11.45 -13.71 4.37
N SER A 65 12.18 -13.96 5.47
CA SER A 65 11.91 -15.09 6.36
C SER A 65 10.50 -15.02 6.95
N ASP A 66 10.07 -13.85 7.45
CA ASP A 66 8.73 -13.67 8.02
C ASP A 66 7.61 -13.71 6.95
N LEU A 67 7.92 -13.34 5.71
CA LEU A 67 7.03 -13.48 4.56
C LEU A 67 6.95 -14.92 4.05
N GLU A 68 7.81 -15.81 4.55
CA GLU A 68 7.98 -17.21 4.09
C GLU A 68 8.27 -17.29 2.58
N VAL A 69 9.20 -16.44 2.12
CA VAL A 69 9.70 -16.45 0.75
C VAL A 69 11.21 -16.36 0.73
N GLU A 70 11.83 -16.89 -0.31
CA GLU A 70 13.27 -16.73 -0.53
C GLU A 70 13.60 -15.27 -0.85
N HIS A 71 14.76 -14.77 -0.43
CA HIS A 71 15.19 -13.41 -0.75
C HIS A 71 15.46 -13.21 -2.27
N THR A 72 15.51 -14.29 -3.05
CA THR A 72 15.60 -14.29 -4.52
C THR A 72 14.23 -14.39 -5.21
N ASP A 73 13.14 -14.50 -4.45
CA ASP A 73 11.80 -14.61 -5.00
C ASP A 73 11.42 -13.32 -5.74
N VAL A 74 10.92 -13.48 -6.97
CA VAL A 74 10.55 -12.36 -7.84
C VAL A 74 9.52 -11.43 -7.19
N ARG A 75 8.68 -11.94 -6.28
CA ARG A 75 7.70 -11.14 -5.55
C ARG A 75 8.34 -10.08 -4.64
N ILE A 76 9.57 -10.31 -4.18
CA ILE A 76 10.34 -9.29 -3.44
C ILE A 76 10.73 -8.13 -4.36
N LEU A 77 11.10 -8.42 -5.60
CA LEU A 77 11.35 -7.38 -6.61
C LEU A 77 10.06 -6.61 -6.96
N MET A 78 8.93 -7.32 -7.10
CA MET A 78 7.62 -6.69 -7.33
C MET A 78 7.23 -5.78 -6.15
N LEU A 79 7.51 -6.20 -4.91
CA LEU A 79 7.29 -5.39 -3.71
C LEU A 79 8.15 -4.12 -3.74
N ALA A 80 9.45 -4.25 -4.05
CA ALA A 80 10.35 -3.12 -4.19
C ALA A 80 9.87 -2.13 -5.26
N TRP A 81 9.37 -2.63 -6.40
CA TRP A 81 8.74 -1.82 -7.43
C TRP A 81 7.50 -1.08 -6.91
N LYS A 82 6.61 -1.75 -6.17
CA LYS A 82 5.41 -1.14 -5.57
C LYS A 82 5.75 -0.02 -4.59
N MET A 83 6.83 -0.19 -3.83
CA MET A 83 7.39 0.82 -2.91
C MET A 83 8.08 1.99 -3.63
N LYS A 84 8.40 1.81 -4.92
CA LYS A 84 9.25 2.70 -5.72
C LYS A 84 10.65 2.82 -5.14
N ALA A 85 11.21 1.68 -4.73
CA ALA A 85 12.54 1.62 -4.14
C ALA A 85 13.62 2.07 -5.12
N GLU A 86 14.50 2.97 -4.68
CA GLU A 86 15.57 3.51 -5.53
C GLU A 86 16.80 2.58 -5.61
N LYS A 87 17.02 1.77 -4.57
CA LYS A 87 18.22 0.93 -4.43
C LYS A 87 17.85 -0.49 -4.03
N GLN A 88 18.40 -1.49 -4.74
CA GLN A 88 18.18 -2.90 -4.39
C GLN A 88 18.64 -3.21 -2.96
N ALA A 89 17.88 -4.06 -2.26
CA ALA A 89 18.18 -4.50 -0.90
C ALA A 89 18.21 -3.37 0.17
N TYR A 90 17.59 -2.21 -0.12
CA TYR A 90 17.37 -1.16 0.87
C TYR A 90 15.94 -0.64 0.77
N PHE A 91 15.33 -0.35 1.92
CA PHE A 91 14.10 0.45 1.98
C PHE A 91 14.25 1.59 2.99
N THR A 92 13.93 2.79 2.53
CA THR A 92 13.68 3.95 3.37
C THR A 92 12.28 3.86 3.99
N GLN A 93 12.06 4.61 5.08
CA GLN A 93 10.74 4.68 5.71
C GLN A 93 9.67 5.23 4.75
N GLU A 94 10.04 6.15 3.85
CA GLU A 94 9.10 6.74 2.90
C GLU A 94 8.65 5.76 1.83
N GLU A 95 9.58 4.99 1.24
CA GLU A 95 9.28 3.90 0.29
C GLU A 95 8.38 2.85 0.96
N TRP A 96 8.72 2.46 2.18
CA TRP A 96 7.94 1.51 2.97
C TRP A 96 6.51 1.99 3.21
N ARG A 97 6.33 3.20 3.76
CA ARG A 97 5.01 3.81 4.01
C ARG A 97 4.19 3.89 2.73
N ARG A 98 4.82 4.31 1.63
CA ARG A 98 4.17 4.43 0.31
C ARG A 98 3.65 3.09 -0.17
N GLY A 99 4.48 2.05 -0.14
CA GLY A 99 4.13 0.71 -0.57
C GLY A 99 3.04 0.08 0.29
N LEU A 100 3.22 0.03 1.61
CA LEU A 100 2.28 -0.62 2.52
C LEU A 100 0.92 0.09 2.56
N LYS A 101 0.89 1.42 2.42
CA LYS A 101 -0.36 2.16 2.27
C LYS A 101 -1.06 1.84 0.95
N ALA A 102 -0.32 1.76 -0.16
CA ALA A 102 -0.89 1.38 -1.46
C ALA A 102 -1.45 -0.05 -1.44
N LEU A 103 -0.79 -0.95 -0.72
CA LEU A 103 -1.20 -2.35 -0.54
C LEU A 103 -2.26 -2.54 0.57
N ARG A 104 -2.55 -1.51 1.37
CA ARG A 104 -3.38 -1.59 2.59
C ARG A 104 -2.91 -2.69 3.55
N ALA A 105 -1.59 -2.84 3.67
CA ALA A 105 -0.92 -3.91 4.39
C ALA A 105 -0.15 -3.36 5.59
N ASP A 106 -0.82 -3.20 6.72
CA ASP A 106 -0.25 -2.62 7.95
C ASP A 106 0.29 -3.67 8.95
N THR A 107 0.40 -4.93 8.53
CA THR A 107 0.92 -6.06 9.31
C THR A 107 1.62 -7.04 8.38
N ILE A 108 2.56 -7.84 8.90
CA ILE A 108 3.29 -8.84 8.12
C ILE A 108 2.35 -9.85 7.44
N THR A 109 1.29 -10.28 8.13
CA THR A 109 0.28 -11.19 7.57
C THR A 109 -0.46 -10.59 6.39
N LYS A 110 -0.80 -9.29 6.43
CA LYS A 110 -1.42 -8.61 5.29
C LYS A 110 -0.44 -8.41 4.15
N LEU A 111 0.82 -8.11 4.44
CA LEU A 111 1.87 -7.94 3.43
C LEU A 111 2.11 -9.26 2.69
N LYS A 112 2.24 -10.38 3.42
CA LYS A 112 2.34 -11.73 2.84
C LYS A 112 1.16 -12.05 1.92
N LYS A 113 -0.06 -11.68 2.30
CA LYS A 113 -1.26 -11.86 1.46
C LYS A 113 -1.29 -10.93 0.24
N ALA A 114 -0.58 -9.82 0.26
CA ALA A 114 -0.52 -8.88 -0.85
C ALA A 114 0.47 -9.31 -1.94
N LEU A 115 1.49 -10.14 -1.62
CA LEU A 115 2.48 -10.57 -2.61
C LEU A 115 1.87 -11.29 -3.83
N PRO A 116 0.94 -12.25 -3.69
CA PRO A 116 0.31 -12.89 -4.85
C PRO A 116 -0.59 -11.94 -5.65
N GLU A 117 -1.08 -10.85 -5.04
CA GLU A 117 -1.89 -9.86 -5.75
C GLU A 117 -1.01 -8.97 -6.65
N LEU A 118 0.26 -8.76 -6.31
CA LEU A 118 1.21 -8.04 -7.16
C LEU A 118 1.48 -8.77 -8.48
N GLU A 119 1.47 -10.11 -8.48
CA GLU A 119 1.64 -10.90 -9.70
C GLU A 119 0.54 -10.62 -10.72
N LYS A 120 -0.69 -10.34 -10.26
CA LYS A 120 -1.83 -10.02 -11.13
C LYS A 120 -1.73 -8.63 -11.75
N GLU A 121 -0.90 -7.75 -11.20
CA GLU A 121 -0.62 -6.44 -11.80
C GLU A 121 0.36 -6.54 -12.99
N ILE A 122 0.95 -7.72 -13.21
CA ILE A 122 1.99 -7.94 -14.23
C ILE A 122 1.44 -8.83 -15.34
N SER A 123 1.54 -8.35 -16.58
CA SER A 123 1.22 -9.12 -17.78
C SER A 123 2.52 -9.56 -18.45
N PHE A 124 2.59 -10.83 -18.82
CA PHE A 124 3.61 -11.29 -19.76
C PHE A 124 3.14 -10.99 -21.20
N PRO A 125 4.01 -10.48 -22.08
CA PRO A 125 3.65 -10.22 -23.47
C PRO A 125 3.51 -11.54 -24.24
N ASP A 126 2.60 -11.56 -25.23
CA ASP A 126 2.38 -12.65 -26.19
C ASP A 126 3.28 -12.55 -27.43
N PHE A 127 3.97 -11.41 -27.62
CA PHE A 127 4.84 -11.12 -28.77
C PHE A 127 4.12 -11.11 -30.13
N ASP A 128 2.78 -10.97 -30.14
CA ASP A 128 1.98 -10.99 -31.37
C ASP A 128 2.28 -9.79 -32.29
N ASN A 129 2.69 -8.66 -31.71
CA ASN A 129 3.06 -7.45 -32.43
C ASN A 129 4.58 -7.26 -32.59
N TYR A 130 5.40 -8.28 -32.31
CA TYR A 130 6.85 -8.20 -32.46
C TYR A 130 7.27 -8.25 -33.94
N ASP A 131 8.13 -7.31 -34.35
CA ASP A 131 8.70 -7.22 -35.69
C ASP A 131 10.23 -7.14 -35.60
N SER A 132 10.90 -8.18 -36.12
CA SER A 132 12.36 -8.33 -36.14
C SER A 132 13.05 -7.45 -37.18
N GLU A 133 12.32 -6.81 -38.10
CA GLU A 133 12.89 -5.87 -39.07
C GLU A 133 13.09 -4.46 -38.50
N LEU A 134 12.58 -4.20 -37.29
CA LEU A 134 12.78 -2.94 -36.57
C LEU A 134 14.15 -2.92 -35.87
N ALA A 135 14.50 -1.76 -35.28
CA ALA A 135 15.80 -1.52 -34.66
C ALA A 135 15.95 -2.15 -33.25
N TRP A 136 15.36 -3.33 -33.01
CA TRP A 136 15.58 -4.05 -31.77
C TRP A 136 17.01 -4.55 -31.69
N PRO A 137 17.62 -4.59 -30.48
CA PRO A 137 18.88 -5.28 -30.29
C PRO A 137 18.75 -6.76 -30.69
N LEU A 138 19.72 -7.28 -31.44
CA LEU A 138 19.72 -8.67 -31.93
C LEU A 138 19.48 -9.73 -30.85
N ILE A 139 19.88 -9.44 -29.60
CA ILE A 139 19.64 -10.34 -28.47
C ILE A 139 18.14 -10.53 -28.17
N LEU A 140 17.32 -9.52 -28.45
CA LEU A 140 15.87 -9.58 -28.29
C LEU A 140 15.20 -10.35 -29.43
N ASP A 141 15.70 -10.22 -30.67
CA ASP A 141 15.23 -11.05 -31.79
C ASP A 141 15.39 -12.54 -31.47
N ASN A 142 16.60 -12.93 -31.08
CA ASN A 142 16.91 -14.31 -30.69
C ASN A 142 16.03 -14.80 -29.52
N PHE A 143 15.72 -13.91 -28.57
CA PHE A 143 14.86 -14.25 -27.44
C PHE A 143 13.41 -14.47 -27.86
N VAL A 144 12.86 -13.62 -28.73
CA VAL A 144 11.48 -13.76 -29.22
C VAL A 144 11.34 -15.02 -30.07
N ASP A 145 12.30 -15.30 -30.94
CA ASP A 145 12.34 -16.54 -31.72
C ASP A 145 12.34 -17.78 -30.82
N TRP A 146 13.16 -17.77 -29.77
CA TRP A 146 13.20 -18.85 -28.78
C TRP A 146 11.88 -19.01 -28.02
N MET A 147 11.26 -17.90 -27.60
CA MET A 147 9.97 -17.90 -26.90
C MET A 147 8.86 -18.48 -27.79
N LYS A 148 8.75 -18.03 -29.04
CA LYS A 148 7.75 -18.51 -30.01
C LYS A 148 7.93 -20.00 -30.30
N ALA A 149 9.18 -20.47 -30.44
CA ALA A 149 9.48 -21.89 -30.65
C ALA A 149 9.10 -22.80 -29.47
N LYS A 150 8.95 -22.26 -28.26
CA LYS A 150 8.60 -23.02 -27.05
C LYS A 150 7.09 -23.03 -26.75
N GLN A 151 6.33 -22.13 -27.36
CA GLN A 151 4.88 -22.05 -27.22
C GLN A 151 4.10 -22.86 -28.27
N GLY A 152 4.77 -23.30 -29.35
CA GLY A 152 4.26 -24.28 -30.32
C GLY A 152 4.66 -25.71 -29.97
#